data_AF-A0A355KYF8-F1
#
_entry.id   AF-A0A355KYF8-F1
#
_cell.length_a   1.000
_cell.length_b   1.000
_cell.length_c   1.000
_cell.angle_alpha   90.00
_cell.angle_beta   90.00
_cell.angle_gamma   90.00
#
_symmetry.space_group_name_H-M   'P 1'
#
loop_
_entity.id
_entity.type
_entity.pdbx_description
1 polymer ?
#
loop_
_entity_poly.entity_id
_entity_poly.type
_entity_poly.pdbx_seq_one_letter_code
_entity_poly.pdbx_strand_id
1 'polypeptide(L)' 'MALITKAIKGTQDVLPSESHKNQFIESTLLNIAKDFGFREIRTPVFEHTELFTRSVGDTTDVVQKEMYT' A
#
# COMPACT_ATOMS: atom_id res chain seq x y z
N MET A 1 28.48 -16.94 -1.53
CA MET A 1 27.11 -16.67 -2.04
C MET A 1 26.46 -15.69 -1.08
N ALA A 2 26.00 -14.52 -1.55
CA ALA A 2 25.23 -13.62 -0.69
C ALA A 2 23.90 -14.30 -0.32
N LEU A 3 23.48 -14.22 0.94
CA LEU A 3 22.18 -14.74 1.40
C LEU A 3 21.07 -13.93 0.72
N ILE A 4 20.37 -14.55 -0.23
CA ILE A 4 19.20 -14.00 -0.93
C ILE A 4 17.96 -13.96 0.01
N THR A 5 18.06 -14.53 1.20
CA THR A 5 16.93 -14.80 2.12
C THR A 5 16.66 -13.71 3.16
N LYS A 6 17.27 -12.53 3.05
CA LYS A 6 16.98 -11.40 3.96
C LYS A 6 15.91 -10.49 3.36
N ALA A 7 15.11 -9.87 4.22
CA ALA A 7 14.11 -8.89 3.81
C ALA A 7 14.76 -7.76 2.98
N ILE A 8 14.04 -7.29 1.97
CA ILE A 8 14.47 -6.20 1.12
C ILE A 8 14.55 -4.92 1.96
N LYS A 9 15.58 -4.11 1.75
CA LYS A 9 15.70 -2.83 2.46
C LYS A 9 14.46 -1.97 2.15
N GLY A 10 13.77 -1.52 3.19
CA GLY A 10 12.53 -0.73 3.07
C GLY A 10 11.25 -1.55 3.25
N THR A 11 11.32 -2.88 3.32
CA THR A 11 10.17 -3.74 3.65
C THR A 11 10.22 -4.20 5.10
N GLN A 12 9.07 -4.41 5.74
CA GLN A 12 8.98 -4.89 7.12
C GLN A 12 7.95 -6.02 7.23
N ASP A 13 8.32 -7.08 7.97
CA ASP A 13 7.40 -8.15 8.33
C ASP A 13 6.61 -7.74 9.58
N VAL A 14 5.28 -7.72 9.48
CA VAL A 14 4.42 -7.51 10.64
C VAL A 14 4.16 -8.86 11.30
N LEU A 15 4.85 -9.11 12.42
CA LEU A 15 4.80 -10.40 13.12
C LEU A 15 3.48 -10.59 13.89
N PRO A 16 3.11 -11.83 14.27
CA PRO A 16 1.89 -12.10 15.02
C PRO A 16 1.74 -11.27 16.31
N SER A 17 2.85 -11.01 17.01
CA SER A 17 2.86 -10.17 18.22
C SER A 17 2.40 -8.73 17.96
N GLU A 18 2.54 -8.21 16.74
CA GLU A 18 2.22 -6.82 16.40
C GLU A 18 0.98 -6.70 15.50
N SER A 19 0.68 -7.73 14.71
CA SER A 19 -0.40 -7.73 13.71
C SER A 19 -1.77 -7.31 14.26
N HIS A 20 -2.06 -7.64 15.52
CA HIS A 20 -3.31 -7.29 16.19
C HIS A 20 -3.56 -5.77 16.28
N LYS A 21 -2.49 -4.96 16.33
CA LYS A 21 -2.60 -3.49 16.38
C LYS A 21 -3.13 -2.94 15.05
N ASN A 22 -2.66 -3.46 13.93
CA ASN A 22 -3.15 -3.08 12.60
C ASN A 22 -4.61 -3.47 12.44
N GLN A 23 -4.97 -4.72 12.82
CA GLN A 23 -6.35 -5.21 12.76
C GLN A 23 -7.32 -4.37 13.59
N PHE A 24 -6.89 -3.91 14.78
CA PHE A 24 -7.69 -3.02 15.62
C PHE A 24 -7.96 -1.67 14.95
N ILE A 25 -6.93 -1.06 14.36
CA ILE A 25 -7.05 0.22 13.65
C ILE A 25 -7.94 0.06 12.41
N GLU A 26 -7.69 -0.96 11.58
CA GLU A 26 -8.46 -1.26 10.37
C GLU A 26 -9.94 -1.49 10.67
N SER A 27 -10.26 -2.33 11.66
CA SER A 27 -11.65 -2.61 12.05
C SER A 27 -12.36 -1.36 12.54
N THR A 28 -11.68 -0.50 13.31
CA THR A 28 -12.25 0.77 13.76
C THR A 28 -12.58 1.69 12.58
N LEU A 29 -11.65 1.86 11.63
CA LEU A 29 -11.86 2.69 10.45
C LEU A 29 -12.99 2.17 9.56
N LEU A 30 -13.03 0.84 9.32
CA LEU A 30 -14.06 0.21 8.50
C LEU A 30 -15.45 0.32 9.13
N ASN A 31 -15.56 0.19 10.46
CA ASN A 31 -16.82 0.38 11.16
C ASN A 31 -17.35 1.82 10.99
N ILE A 32 -16.48 2.83 11.16
CA ILE A 32 -16.86 4.22 10.93
C ILE A 32 -17.28 4.44 9.47
N ALA A 33 -16.52 3.95 8.50
CA ALA A 33 -16.86 4.09 7.08
C ALA A 33 -18.25 3.49 6.77
N LYS A 34 -18.56 2.33 7.37
CA LYS A 34 -19.86 1.67 7.24
C LYS A 34 -21.01 2.50 7.82
N ASP A 35 -20.81 3.13 8.98
CA ASP A 35 -21.83 3.99 9.61
C ASP A 35 -22.21 5.19 8.72
N PHE A 36 -21.27 5.65 7.89
CA PHE A 36 -21.50 6.70 6.90
C PHE A 36 -21.92 6.17 5.52
N GLY A 37 -22.18 4.87 5.37
CA GLY A 37 -22.70 4.26 4.15
C GLY A 37 -21.65 4.00 3.06
N PHE A 38 -20.36 4.17 3.35
CA PHE A 38 -19.30 3.80 2.43
C PHE A 38 -19.16 2.27 2.32
N ARG A 39 -18.70 1.80 1.17
CA ARG A 39 -18.44 0.38 0.90
C ARG A 39 -17.01 0.21 0.41
N GLU A 40 -16.41 -0.90 0.83
CA GLU A 40 -15.06 -1.26 0.42
C GLU A 40 -15.01 -1.58 -1.08
N ILE A 41 -13.97 -1.09 -1.75
CA ILE A 41 -13.54 -1.53 -3.08
C ILE A 41 -12.08 -1.96 -2.97
N ARG A 42 -11.72 -3.07 -3.62
CA ARG A 42 -10.33 -3.54 -3.73
C ARG A 42 -9.88 -3.45 -5.16
N THR A 43 -8.80 -2.71 -5.40
CA THR A 43 -8.19 -2.55 -6.71
C THR A 43 -6.92 -3.40 -6.83
N PRO A 44 -6.44 -3.70 -8.04
CA PRO A 44 -5.13 -4.30 -8.25
C PRO A 44 -4.00 -3.49 -7.61
N VAL A 45 -2.92 -4.17 -7.21
CA VAL A 45 -1.71 -3.55 -6.63
C VAL A 45 -0.78 -2.99 -7.71
N PHE A 46 -0.84 -3.57 -8.91
CA PHE A 46 -0.08 -3.13 -10.08
C PHE A 46 -1.04 -2.69 -11.17
N GLU A 47 -0.67 -1.62 -11.86
CA GLU A 47 -1.45 -1.02 -12.94
C GLU A 47 -0.51 -0.56 -14.06
N HIS A 48 -1.07 -0.26 -15.23
CA HIS A 48 -0.32 0.33 -16.33
C HIS A 48 0.30 1.68 -15.91
N THR A 49 1.58 1.89 -16.24
CA THR A 49 2.30 3.13 -15.91
C THR A 49 1.58 4.38 -16.41
N GLU A 50 0.91 4.30 -17.57
CA GLU A 50 0.18 5.44 -18.15
C GLU A 50 -0.97 5.94 -17.26
N LEU A 51 -1.53 5.08 -16.40
CA LEU A 51 -2.58 5.45 -15.45
C LEU A 51 -2.06 6.48 -14.45
N PHE A 52 -0.83 6.30 -13.95
CA PHE A 52 -0.22 7.16 -12.93
C PHE A 52 0.37 8.43 -13.54
N THR A 53 1.06 8.33 -14.67
CA THR A 53 1.63 9.50 -15.36
C THR A 53 0.56 10.53 -15.72
N ARG A 54 -0.58 10.05 -16.27
CA ARG A 54 -1.71 10.90 -16.63
C ARG A 54 -2.42 11.52 -15.41
N SER A 55 -2.55 10.78 -14.31
CA SER A 55 -3.38 11.19 -13.18
C SER A 55 -2.63 12.07 -12.17
N VAL A 56 -1.36 11.74 -11.90
CA VAL A 56 -0.53 12.43 -10.90
C VAL A 56 0.32 13.53 -11.54
N GLY A 57 0.73 13.35 -12.80
CA GLY A 57 1.51 14.31 -13.58
C GLY A 57 2.99 13.97 -13.65
N ASP A 58 3.56 14.11 -14.86
CA ASP A 58 4.91 13.68 -15.23
C ASP A 58 6.05 14.42 -14.51
N THR A 59 5.75 15.57 -13.92
CA THR A 59 6.74 16.40 -13.21
C THR A 59 6.80 16.13 -11.71
N THR A 60 6.00 15.19 -11.21
CA THR A 60 5.98 14.85 -9.78
C THR A 60 7.12 13.90 -9.43
N ASP A 61 7.66 14.02 -8.21
CA ASP A 61 8.70 13.11 -7.72
C ASP A 61 8.21 11.65 -7.70
N VAL A 62 6.92 11.43 -7.45
CA VAL A 62 6.29 10.10 -7.51
C VAL A 62 6.57 9.45 -8.87
N VAL A 63 6.22 10.15 -9.96
CA VAL A 63 6.38 9.63 -11.33
C VAL A 63 7.86 9.54 -11.74
N GLN A 64 8.70 10.48 -11.30
CA GLN A 64 10.09 10.54 -11.76
C GLN A 64 11.05 9.61 -11.00
N LYS A 65 10.78 9.31 -9.73
CA LYS A 65 11.78 8.71 -8.83
C LYS A 65 11.25 7.59 -7.93
N GLU A 66 9.94 7.52 -7.68
CA GLU A 66 9.39 6.64 -6.64
C GLU A 66 8.58 5.46 -7.19
N MET A 67 8.15 5.50 -8.46
CA MET A 67 7.46 4.37 -9.10
C MET A 67 8.41 3.19 -9.32
N TYR A 68 7.92 1.98 -9.01
CA TYR A 68 8.52 0.73 -9.43
C TYR A 68 7.88 0.33 -10.77
N THR A 69 8.61 0.52 -11.88
CA THR A 69 8.16 0.22 -13.26
C THR A 69 8.72 -1.10 -13.76
#